data_AF-A0A9P1FMB7-F1
#
_entry.id   AF-A0A9P1FMB7-F1
#
_cell.length_a   1.000
_cell.length_b   1.000
_cell.length_c   1.000
_cell.angle_alpha   90.00
_cell.angle_beta   90.00
_cell.angle_gamma   90.00
#
_symmetry.space_group_name_H-M   'P 1'
#
loop_
_entity.id
_entity.type
_entity.pdbx_description
1 polymer ?
#
loop_
_entity_poly.entity_id
_entity_poly.type
_entity_poly.pdbx_seq_one_letter_code
_entity_poly.pdbx_strand_id
1 'polypeptide(L)'
;MTAMTMTLETMACRVESILGHWQAALETAEQGVQICPKYGPLWFVLLRQAEKLHGAAAVKEYAPSAIASICSELHWKIHFEVATACSRQGALPQCRQSIGRAALQCPRHLRWKVWLLAARAELWEGSADACRRLLAQARIDAPSRMQVAVCLERARTEEFLGNLKGTRVAFGEAHACEGHDWKAHLLTSVD
;
A
#
# COMPACT_ATOMS: atom_id res chain seq x y z
N MET A 1 -20.43 5.40 23.79
CA MET A 1 -20.93 6.25 22.68
C MET A 1 -19.96 6.33 21.48
N THR A 2 -18.98 5.42 21.34
CA THR A 2 -17.76 5.71 20.57
C THR A 2 -17.61 4.93 19.25
N ALA A 3 -17.99 3.65 19.17
CA ALA A 3 -17.75 2.87 17.95
C ALA A 3 -18.63 3.30 16.76
N MET A 4 -19.91 3.58 17.03
CA MET A 4 -20.90 3.89 15.98
C MET A 4 -20.67 5.27 15.35
N THR A 5 -20.22 6.25 16.15
CA THR A 5 -19.86 7.59 15.66
C THR A 5 -18.58 7.55 14.82
N MET A 6 -17.56 6.78 15.22
CA MET A 6 -16.32 6.59 14.44
C MET A 6 -16.57 5.93 13.08
N THR A 7 -17.46 4.94 13.03
CA THR A 7 -17.88 4.32 11.75
C THR A 7 -18.67 5.30 10.89
N LEU A 8 -19.49 6.16 11.50
CA LEU A 8 -20.25 7.19 10.79
C LEU A 8 -19.32 8.25 10.19
N GLU A 9 -18.32 8.73 10.92
CA GLU A 9 -17.35 9.73 10.42
C GLU A 9 -16.50 9.18 9.27
N THR A 10 -16.00 7.94 9.40
CA THR A 10 -15.28 7.28 8.31
C THR A 10 -16.16 7.02 7.08
N MET A 11 -17.45 6.71 7.29
CA MET A 11 -18.42 6.58 6.20
C MET A 11 -18.76 7.92 5.57
N ALA A 12 -18.95 8.98 6.35
CA ALA A 12 -19.23 10.34 5.87
C ALA A 12 -18.09 10.86 5.00
N CYS A 13 -16.84 10.77 5.48
CA CYS A 13 -15.66 11.10 4.68
C CYS A 13 -15.58 10.28 3.39
N ARG A 14 -15.95 8.99 3.43
CA ARG A 14 -15.99 8.14 2.24
C ARG A 14 -17.07 8.58 1.24
N VAL A 15 -18.24 8.99 1.71
CA VAL A 15 -19.31 9.52 0.85
C VAL A 15 -18.89 10.83 0.20
N GLU A 16 -18.34 11.77 0.97
CA GLU A 16 -17.83 13.05 0.44
C GLU A 16 -16.73 12.84 -0.61
N SER A 17 -15.87 11.85 -0.39
CA SER A 17 -14.85 11.43 -1.36
C SER A 17 -15.45 10.89 -2.65
N ILE A 18 -16.55 10.14 -2.57
CA ILE A 18 -17.24 9.60 -3.76
C ILE A 18 -17.93 10.73 -4.53
N LEU A 19 -18.46 11.73 -3.81
CA LEU A 19 -19.09 12.91 -4.39
C LEU A 19 -18.08 13.93 -4.94
N GLY A 20 -16.76 13.69 -4.76
CA GLY A 20 -15.70 14.57 -5.24
C GLY A 20 -15.46 15.81 -4.39
N HIS A 21 -16.07 15.89 -3.20
CA HIS A 21 -15.89 17.00 -2.26
C HIS A 21 -14.65 16.76 -1.38
N TRP A 22 -13.46 16.82 -1.99
CA TRP A 22 -12.19 16.46 -1.34
C TRP A 22 -11.85 17.34 -0.13
N GLN A 23 -12.20 18.64 -0.19
CA GLN A 23 -11.97 19.59 0.90
C GLN A 23 -12.81 19.23 2.14
N ALA A 24 -14.13 19.04 1.95
CA ALA A 24 -15.04 18.63 3.02
C ALA A 24 -14.63 17.26 3.60
N ALA A 25 -14.23 16.31 2.74
CA ALA A 25 -13.76 15.01 3.19
C ALA A 25 -12.51 15.11 4.08
N LEU A 26 -11.60 16.04 3.80
CA LEU A 26 -10.43 16.30 4.65
C LEU A 26 -10.84 16.93 5.98
N GLU A 27 -11.67 17.97 5.96
CA GLU A 27 -12.17 18.65 7.17
C GLU A 27 -12.91 17.69 8.10
N THR A 28 -13.79 16.85 7.57
CA THR A 28 -14.49 15.80 8.32
C THR A 28 -13.50 14.81 8.94
N ALA A 29 -12.44 14.42 8.20
CA ALA A 29 -11.42 13.53 8.73
C ALA A 29 -10.56 14.18 9.83
N GLU A 30 -10.23 15.47 9.69
CA GLU A 30 -9.50 16.25 10.70
C GLU A 30 -10.30 16.37 12.00
N GLN A 31 -11.58 16.69 11.88
CA GLN A 31 -12.49 16.75 13.03
C GLN A 31 -12.58 15.39 13.73
N GLY A 32 -12.73 14.31 12.97
CA GLY A 32 -12.77 12.95 13.55
C GLY A 32 -11.48 12.58 14.28
N VAL A 33 -10.33 12.95 13.74
CA VAL A 33 -9.02 12.72 14.38
C VAL A 33 -8.85 13.56 15.65
N GLN A 34 -9.38 14.80 15.70
CA GLN A 34 -9.37 15.61 16.92
C GLN A 34 -10.24 15.01 18.03
N ILE A 35 -11.39 14.45 17.67
CA ILE A 35 -12.31 13.79 18.62
C ILE A 35 -11.72 12.47 19.12
N CYS A 36 -11.11 11.67 18.23
CA CYS A 36 -10.55 10.37 18.58
C CYS A 36 -9.13 10.15 18.00
N PRO A 37 -8.10 10.78 18.58
CA PRO A 37 -6.74 10.71 18.04
C PRO A 37 -6.11 9.31 18.13
N LYS A 38 -6.60 8.45 19.03
CA LYS A 38 -6.07 7.07 19.17
C LYS A 38 -6.57 6.11 18.10
N TYR A 39 -7.61 6.47 17.34
CA TYR A 39 -8.21 5.58 16.37
C TYR A 39 -7.48 5.62 15.03
N GLY A 40 -6.55 4.68 14.84
CA GLY A 40 -5.70 4.59 13.64
C GLY A 40 -6.42 4.64 12.28
N PRO A 41 -7.59 4.01 12.08
CA PRO A 41 -8.31 4.08 10.83
C PRO A 41 -8.68 5.51 10.37
N LEU A 42 -8.99 6.43 11.29
CA LEU A 42 -9.26 7.82 10.95
C LEU A 42 -7.99 8.50 10.39
N TRP A 43 -6.84 8.29 11.02
CA TRP A 43 -5.56 8.78 10.50
C TRP A 43 -5.24 8.23 9.11
N PHE A 44 -5.50 6.94 8.83
CA PHE A 44 -5.27 6.38 7.50
C PHE A 44 -6.18 7.00 6.43
N VAL A 45 -7.41 7.36 6.79
CA VAL A 45 -8.34 8.06 5.90
C VAL A 45 -7.85 9.48 5.67
N LEU A 46 -7.53 10.22 6.74
CA LEU A 46 -7.01 11.59 6.68
C LEU A 46 -5.77 11.67 5.77
N LEU A 47 -4.78 10.79 5.97
CA LEU A 47 -3.56 10.79 5.15
C LEU A 47 -3.86 10.58 3.66
N ARG A 48 -4.82 9.73 3.32
CA ARG A 48 -5.20 9.49 1.92
C ARG A 48 -5.95 10.68 1.30
N GLN A 49 -6.76 11.40 2.08
CA GLN A 49 -7.40 12.62 1.58
C GLN A 49 -6.40 13.76 1.43
N ALA A 50 -5.52 13.93 2.43
CA ALA A 50 -4.43 14.90 2.37
C ALA A 50 -3.53 14.65 1.16
N GLU A 51 -3.21 13.38 0.86
CA GLU A 51 -2.46 13.02 -0.35
C GLU A 51 -3.19 13.45 -1.63
N LYS A 52 -4.50 13.20 -1.74
CA LYS A 52 -5.29 13.54 -2.92
C LYS A 52 -5.37 15.04 -3.16
N LEU A 53 -5.50 15.83 -2.09
CA LEU A 53 -5.73 17.26 -2.17
C LEU A 53 -4.44 18.07 -2.27
N HIS A 54 -3.40 17.66 -1.54
CA HIS A 54 -2.17 18.44 -1.36
C HIS A 54 -0.88 17.65 -1.67
N GLY A 55 -0.99 16.37 -2.05
CA GLY A 55 0.14 15.52 -2.40
C GLY A 55 0.91 14.97 -1.19
N ALA A 56 2.09 14.39 -1.45
CA ALA A 56 2.88 13.70 -0.43
C ALA A 56 3.48 14.64 0.63
N ALA A 57 3.58 15.94 0.36
CA ALA A 57 4.04 16.92 1.34
C ALA A 57 3.10 16.96 2.55
N ALA A 58 1.79 17.03 2.31
CA ALA A 58 0.80 17.00 3.39
C ALA A 58 0.83 15.69 4.16
N VAL A 59 0.97 14.55 3.48
CA VAL A 59 1.10 13.23 4.16
C VAL A 59 2.27 13.22 5.14
N LYS A 60 3.40 13.84 4.77
CA LYS A 60 4.58 13.95 5.65
C LYS A 60 4.35 14.89 6.83
N GLU A 61 3.57 15.95 6.63
CA GLU A 61 3.22 16.91 7.67
C GLU A 61 2.33 16.28 8.76
N TYR A 62 1.31 15.51 8.36
CA TYR A 62 0.42 14.83 9.31
C TYR A 62 1.04 13.57 9.96
N ALA A 63 2.06 12.96 9.33
CA ALA A 63 2.62 11.68 9.80
C ALA A 63 3.18 11.71 11.25
N PRO A 64 3.96 12.73 11.69
CA PRO A 64 4.41 12.82 13.08
C PRO A 64 3.26 12.89 14.08
N SER A 65 2.23 13.67 13.78
CA SER A 65 1.02 13.79 14.61
C SER A 65 0.27 12.46 14.71
N ALA A 66 0.18 11.72 13.61
CA ALA A 66 -0.40 10.38 13.60
C ALA A 66 0.41 9.41 14.48
N ILE A 67 1.73 9.38 14.33
CA ILE A 67 2.63 8.50 15.10
C ILE A 67 2.56 8.79 16.59
N ALA A 68 2.48 10.07 16.98
CA ALA A 68 2.36 10.48 18.39
C ALA A 68 1.01 10.05 19.01
N SER A 69 -0.03 9.90 18.19
CA SER A 69 -1.40 9.67 18.66
C SER A 69 -1.80 8.19 18.69
N ILE A 70 -1.30 7.38 17.77
CA ILE A 70 -1.68 5.97 17.60
C ILE A 70 -0.69 5.01 18.27
N CYS A 71 -1.11 3.75 18.47
CA CYS A 71 -0.24 2.71 19.01
C CYS A 71 0.92 2.34 18.06
N SER A 72 2.03 1.90 18.65
CA SER A 72 3.27 1.55 17.93
C SER A 72 3.08 0.43 16.90
N GLU A 73 2.14 -0.49 17.14
CA GLU A 73 1.78 -1.55 16.20
C GLU A 73 1.21 -1.03 14.86
N LEU A 74 0.78 0.22 14.80
CA LEU A 74 0.24 0.85 13.59
C LEU A 74 1.21 1.84 12.94
N HIS A 75 2.36 2.14 13.56
CA HIS A 75 3.36 3.05 13.02
C HIS A 75 3.87 2.62 11.65
N TRP A 76 4.05 1.30 11.44
CA TRP A 76 4.46 0.77 10.14
C TRP A 76 3.50 1.17 9.02
N LYS A 77 2.20 1.26 9.33
CA LYS A 77 1.17 1.59 8.34
C LYS A 77 1.20 3.07 8.00
N ILE A 78 1.51 3.95 8.96
CA ILE A 78 1.76 5.37 8.67
C ILE A 78 2.99 5.52 7.77
N HIS A 79 4.10 4.85 8.10
CA HIS A 79 5.29 4.85 7.24
C HIS A 79 5.01 4.26 5.85
N PHE A 80 4.12 3.26 5.75
CA PHE A 80 3.68 2.70 4.48
C PHE A 80 2.90 3.72 3.62
N GLU A 81 1.98 4.49 4.22
CA GLU A 81 1.24 5.54 3.50
C GLU A 81 2.19 6.68 3.06
N VAL A 82 3.13 7.10 3.92
CA VAL A 82 4.19 8.08 3.55
C VAL A 82 5.04 7.56 2.40
N ALA A 83 5.47 6.30 2.44
CA ALA A 83 6.25 5.68 1.37
C ALA A 83 5.47 5.63 0.05
N THR A 84 4.18 5.28 0.11
CA THR A 84 3.29 5.21 -1.05
C THR A 84 3.17 6.58 -1.72
N ALA A 85 2.94 7.63 -0.92
CA ALA A 85 2.86 8.99 -1.41
C ALA A 85 4.19 9.47 -2.02
N CYS A 86 5.33 9.16 -1.37
CA CYS A 86 6.67 9.49 -1.91
C CYS A 86 6.94 8.78 -3.25
N SER A 87 6.55 7.51 -3.38
CA SER A 87 6.75 6.71 -4.59
C SER A 87 6.03 7.32 -5.80
N ARG A 88 4.82 7.86 -5.61
CA ARG A 88 4.05 8.51 -6.69
C ARG A 88 4.66 9.83 -7.15
N GLN A 89 5.42 10.50 -6.30
CA GLN A 89 6.11 11.76 -6.62
C GLN A 89 7.54 11.55 -7.14
N GLY A 90 8.04 10.31 -7.24
CA GLY A 90 9.43 10.03 -7.62
C GLY A 90 10.46 10.42 -6.54
N ALA A 91 10.03 10.63 -5.28
CA ALA A 91 10.92 10.99 -4.19
C ALA A 91 11.60 9.75 -3.58
N LEU A 92 12.44 9.06 -4.35
CA LEU A 92 12.99 7.74 -4.03
C LEU A 92 13.77 7.67 -2.69
N PRO A 93 14.68 8.60 -2.35
CA PRO A 93 15.43 8.49 -1.09
C PRO A 93 14.52 8.50 0.14
N GLN A 94 13.48 9.34 0.11
CA GLN A 94 12.49 9.45 1.17
C GLN A 94 11.55 8.24 1.19
N CYS A 95 11.22 7.72 0.01
CA CYS A 95 10.46 6.48 -0.15
C CYS A 95 11.21 5.30 0.50
N ARG A 96 12.49 5.09 0.14
CA ARG A 96 13.35 4.03 0.70
C ARG A 96 13.49 4.13 2.21
N GLN A 97 13.70 5.34 2.74
CA GLN A 97 13.77 5.55 4.19
C GLN A 97 12.47 5.14 4.89
N SER A 98 11.33 5.53 4.33
CA SER A 98 10.01 5.23 4.90
C SER A 98 9.67 3.74 4.78
N ILE A 99 10.00 3.11 3.65
CA ILE A 99 9.90 1.66 3.45
C ILE A 99 10.74 0.90 4.48
N GLY A 100 11.99 1.32 4.71
CA GLY A 100 12.86 0.70 5.69
C GLY A 100 12.26 0.72 7.11
N ARG A 101 11.72 1.88 7.52
CA ARG A 101 11.01 2.01 8.80
C ARG A 101 9.77 1.13 8.86
N ALA A 102 8.96 1.11 7.79
CA ALA A 102 7.79 0.26 7.70
C ALA A 102 8.16 -1.23 7.79
N ALA A 103 9.21 -1.68 7.09
CA ALA A 103 9.62 -3.09 7.08
C ALA A 103 10.09 -3.59 8.45
N LEU A 104 10.78 -2.74 9.22
CA LEU A 104 11.27 -3.04 10.57
C LEU A 104 10.13 -3.18 11.59
N GLN A 105 9.10 -2.34 11.50
CA GLN A 105 7.98 -2.30 12.43
C GLN A 105 6.80 -3.20 12.02
N CYS A 106 6.75 -3.61 10.76
CA CYS A 106 5.62 -4.36 10.22
C CYS A 106 5.60 -5.81 10.75
N PRO A 107 4.43 -6.32 11.15
CA PRO A 107 4.24 -7.74 11.44
C PRO A 107 4.67 -8.63 10.27
N ARG A 108 5.34 -9.75 10.56
CA ARG A 108 5.94 -10.64 9.54
C ARG A 108 4.95 -11.04 8.44
N HIS A 109 3.71 -11.37 8.80
CA HIS A 109 2.67 -11.81 7.87
C HIS A 109 2.12 -10.69 6.95
N LEU A 110 2.46 -9.43 7.20
CA LEU A 110 2.07 -8.26 6.38
C LEU A 110 3.27 -7.64 5.65
N ARG A 111 4.49 -8.05 5.98
CA ARG A 111 5.72 -7.47 5.44
C ARG A 111 5.81 -7.61 3.91
N TRP A 112 5.23 -8.66 3.33
CA TRP A 112 5.13 -8.83 1.88
C TRP A 112 4.50 -7.62 1.17
N LYS A 113 3.55 -6.90 1.80
CA LYS A 113 2.97 -5.68 1.21
C LYS A 113 3.99 -4.55 1.12
N VAL A 114 4.84 -4.41 2.13
CA VAL A 114 5.94 -3.44 2.17
C VAL A 114 6.94 -3.76 1.06
N TRP A 115 7.25 -5.04 0.87
CA TRP A 115 8.13 -5.49 -0.22
C TRP A 115 7.54 -5.24 -1.61
N LEU A 116 6.22 -5.42 -1.79
CA LEU A 116 5.56 -5.06 -3.06
C LEU A 116 5.65 -3.56 -3.36
N LEU A 117 5.45 -2.70 -2.36
CA LEU A 117 5.61 -1.26 -2.53
C LEU A 117 7.06 -0.90 -2.91
N ALA A 118 8.03 -1.51 -2.23
CA ALA A 118 9.45 -1.32 -2.54
C ALA A 118 9.79 -1.78 -3.95
N ALA A 119 9.30 -2.95 -4.36
CA ALA A 119 9.53 -3.49 -5.70
C ALA A 119 8.99 -2.55 -6.79
N ARG A 120 7.79 -1.99 -6.60
CA ARG A 120 7.21 -1.00 -7.53
C ARG A 120 8.05 0.27 -7.58
N ALA A 121 8.45 0.80 -6.43
CA ALA A 121 9.28 2.00 -6.36
C ALA A 121 10.62 1.82 -7.10
N GLU A 122 11.30 0.69 -6.91
CA GLU A 122 12.55 0.38 -7.62
C GLU A 122 12.35 0.14 -9.12
N LEU A 123 11.19 -0.40 -9.52
CA LEU A 123 10.87 -0.60 -10.94
C LEU A 123 10.69 0.73 -11.67
N TRP A 124 10.00 1.70 -11.06
CA TRP A 124 9.81 3.03 -11.63
C TRP A 124 11.13 3.76 -11.89
N GLU A 125 12.14 3.47 -11.08
CA GLU A 125 13.50 4.02 -11.22
C GLU A 125 14.37 3.22 -12.21
N GLY A 126 13.84 2.16 -12.82
CA GLY A 126 14.55 1.32 -13.78
C GLY A 126 15.42 0.22 -13.16
N SER A 127 15.38 0.03 -11.84
CA SER A 127 16.17 -0.99 -11.13
C SER A 127 15.47 -2.36 -11.15
N ALA A 128 15.42 -2.99 -12.32
CA ALA A 128 14.74 -4.29 -12.52
C ALA A 128 15.26 -5.40 -11.59
N ASP A 129 16.57 -5.49 -11.36
CA ASP A 129 17.14 -6.53 -10.51
C ASP A 129 16.79 -6.35 -9.03
N ALA A 130 16.72 -5.11 -8.56
CA ALA A 130 16.25 -4.80 -7.22
C ALA A 130 14.77 -5.18 -7.06
N CYS A 131 13.94 -4.83 -8.05
CA CYS A 131 12.54 -5.21 -8.10
C CYS A 131 12.36 -6.74 -8.01
N ARG A 132 13.08 -7.52 -8.81
CA ARG A 132 13.03 -8.99 -8.79
C ARG A 132 13.40 -9.58 -7.43
N ARG A 133 14.49 -9.08 -6.80
CA ARG A 133 14.90 -9.54 -5.46
C ARG A 133 13.83 -9.24 -4.41
N LEU A 134 13.22 -8.05 -4.46
CA LEU A 134 12.17 -7.64 -3.53
C LEU A 134 10.89 -8.47 -3.72
N LEU A 135 10.51 -8.79 -4.96
CA LEU A 135 9.38 -9.67 -5.26
C LEU A 135 9.62 -11.10 -4.79
N ALA A 136 10.84 -11.62 -4.95
CA ALA A 136 11.22 -12.92 -4.41
C ALA A 136 11.08 -12.95 -2.87
N GLN A 137 11.57 -11.91 -2.18
CA GLN A 137 11.39 -11.78 -0.73
C GLN A 137 9.92 -11.63 -0.34
N ALA A 138 9.14 -10.87 -1.10
CA ALA A 138 7.70 -10.71 -0.87
C ALA A 138 6.97 -12.05 -0.91
N ARG A 139 7.34 -12.94 -1.83
CA ARG A 139 6.74 -14.27 -1.95
C ARG A 139 7.06 -15.17 -0.76
N ILE A 140 8.30 -15.13 -0.27
CA ILE A 140 8.74 -15.90 0.91
C ILE A 140 7.96 -15.45 2.15
N ASP A 141 7.77 -14.14 2.33
CA ASP A 141 7.08 -13.58 3.49
C ASP A 141 5.54 -13.64 3.38
N ALA A 142 5.00 -13.90 2.18
CA ALA A 142 3.57 -13.93 1.94
C ALA A 142 2.94 -15.26 2.43
N PRO A 143 1.78 -15.21 3.11
CA PRO A 143 0.96 -16.39 3.35
C PRO A 143 0.60 -17.12 2.05
N SER A 144 0.40 -18.45 2.07
CA SER A 144 0.16 -19.27 0.86
C SER A 144 -0.91 -18.67 -0.06
N ARG A 145 -2.07 -18.33 0.50
CA ARG A 145 -3.21 -17.69 -0.21
C ARG A 145 -2.89 -16.34 -0.85
N MET A 146 -1.85 -15.63 -0.38
CA MET A 146 -1.46 -14.33 -0.90
C MET A 146 -0.28 -14.40 -1.88
N GLN A 147 0.37 -15.56 -2.01
CA GLN A 147 1.48 -15.73 -2.96
C GLN A 147 1.04 -15.50 -4.40
N VAL A 148 -0.21 -15.86 -4.75
CA VAL A 148 -0.80 -15.59 -6.07
C VAL A 148 -0.72 -14.09 -6.42
N ALA A 149 -0.99 -13.19 -5.47
CA ALA A 149 -0.93 -11.75 -5.71
C ALA A 149 0.49 -11.26 -6.00
N VAL A 150 1.50 -11.86 -5.33
CA VAL A 150 2.91 -11.55 -5.55
C VAL A 150 3.37 -12.08 -6.91
N CYS A 151 2.97 -13.31 -7.27
CA CYS A 151 3.29 -13.89 -8.58
C CYS A 151 2.67 -13.10 -9.73
N LEU A 152 1.43 -12.62 -9.58
CA LEU A 152 0.79 -11.76 -10.57
C LEU A 152 1.51 -10.41 -10.70
N GLU A 153 1.97 -9.82 -9.60
CA GLU A 153 2.76 -8.60 -9.65
C GLU A 153 4.10 -8.83 -10.38
N ARG A 154 4.78 -9.96 -10.10
CA ARG A 154 5.99 -10.36 -10.83
C ARG A 154 5.72 -10.54 -12.33
N ALA A 155 4.61 -11.17 -12.70
CA ALA A 155 4.24 -11.35 -14.10
C ALA A 155 4.10 -10.00 -14.83
N ARG A 156 3.42 -9.03 -14.20
CA ARG A 156 3.29 -7.65 -14.72
C ARG A 156 4.63 -6.94 -14.83
N THR A 157 5.51 -7.09 -13.84
CA THR A 157 6.86 -6.51 -13.89
C THR A 157 7.67 -7.08 -15.06
N GLU A 158 7.68 -8.40 -15.24
CA GLU A 158 8.43 -9.01 -16.34
C GLU A 158 7.84 -8.64 -17.71
N GLU A 159 6.52 -8.52 -17.80
CA GLU A 159 5.84 -8.06 -19.01
C GLU A 159 6.21 -6.61 -19.34
N PHE A 160 6.21 -5.72 -18.35
CA PHE A 160 6.65 -4.32 -18.50
C PHE A 160 8.11 -4.22 -18.97
N LEU A 161 8.96 -5.16 -18.55
CA LEU A 161 10.36 -5.26 -18.98
C LEU A 161 10.54 -5.99 -20.33
N GLY A 162 9.46 -6.45 -20.97
CA GLY A 162 9.49 -7.20 -22.23
C GLY A 162 9.93 -8.66 -22.12
N ASN A 163 10.06 -9.21 -20.91
CA ASN A 163 10.51 -10.57 -20.65
C ASN A 163 9.35 -11.58 -20.63
N LEU A 164 8.82 -11.91 -21.81
CA LEU A 164 7.68 -12.83 -21.97
C LEU A 164 7.93 -14.22 -21.37
N LYS A 165 9.18 -14.71 -21.39
CA LYS A 165 9.54 -15.99 -20.77
C LYS A 165 9.38 -15.92 -19.25
N GLY A 166 9.86 -14.84 -18.64
CA GLY A 166 9.70 -14.57 -17.21
C GLY A 166 8.23 -14.45 -16.80
N THR A 167 7.42 -13.79 -17.63
CA THR A 167 5.97 -13.66 -17.44
C THR A 167 5.28 -15.03 -17.42
N ARG A 168 5.57 -15.91 -18.40
CA ARG A 168 5.01 -17.27 -18.44
C ARG A 168 5.36 -18.10 -17.20
N VAL A 169 6.62 -18.02 -16.74
CA VAL A 169 7.05 -18.70 -15.51
C VAL A 169 6.28 -18.18 -14.30
N ALA A 170 6.15 -16.85 -14.16
CA ALA A 170 5.41 -16.24 -13.06
C ALA A 170 3.92 -16.63 -13.07
N PHE A 171 3.30 -16.80 -14.24
CA PHE A 171 1.93 -17.30 -14.34
C PHE A 171 1.79 -18.77 -13.94
N GLY A 172 2.71 -19.64 -14.38
CA GLY A 172 2.73 -21.04 -13.95
C GLY A 172 2.84 -21.17 -12.43
N GLU A 173 3.69 -20.34 -11.82
CA GLU A 173 3.80 -20.27 -10.35
C GLU A 173 2.55 -19.70 -9.68
N ALA A 174 1.90 -18.69 -10.26
CA ALA A 174 0.65 -18.13 -9.74
C ALA A 174 -0.47 -19.18 -9.76
N HIS A 175 -0.52 -20.00 -10.81
CA HIS A 175 -1.47 -21.10 -10.94
C HIS A 175 -1.18 -22.23 -9.95
N ALA A 176 0.08 -22.48 -9.60
CA ALA A 176 0.41 -23.50 -8.59
C ALA A 176 0.09 -23.06 -7.14
N CYS A 177 -0.28 -21.79 -6.91
CA CYS A 177 -0.55 -21.27 -5.57
C CYS A 177 -1.95 -21.65 -5.08
N GLU A 178 -2.08 -21.93 -3.78
CA GLU A 178 -3.38 -22.15 -3.14
C GLU A 178 -4.27 -20.90 -3.20
N GLY A 179 -5.55 -21.05 -3.55
CA GLY A 179 -6.49 -19.93 -3.62
C GLY A 179 -6.50 -19.23 -4.98
N HIS A 180 -6.53 -20.01 -6.07
CA HIS A 180 -6.72 -19.53 -7.44
C HIS A 180 -7.78 -18.43 -7.51
N ASP A 181 -7.35 -17.20 -7.77
CA ASP A 181 -8.22 -16.10 -8.18
C ASP A 181 -8.59 -16.36 -9.66
N TRP A 182 -9.85 -16.14 -10.05
CA TRP A 182 -10.32 -16.34 -11.43
C TRP A 182 -9.46 -15.58 -12.46
N LYS A 183 -8.79 -14.51 -12.02
CA LYS A 183 -7.83 -13.74 -12.82
C LYS A 183 -6.63 -14.54 -13.31
N ALA A 184 -6.23 -15.59 -12.60
CA ALA A 184 -5.16 -16.48 -13.04
C ALA A 184 -5.60 -17.38 -14.21
N HIS A 185 -6.90 -17.68 -14.32
CA HIS A 185 -7.45 -18.54 -15.38
C HIS A 185 -7.70 -17.79 -16.69
N LEU A 186 -8.11 -16.52 -16.64
CA LEU A 186 -8.44 -15.75 -17.85
C LEU A 186 -7.24 -15.41 -18.74
N LEU A 187 -6.02 -15.48 -18.21
CA LEU A 187 -4.81 -15.07 -18.94
C LEU A 187 -4.10 -16.24 -19.63
N THR A 188 -4.49 -17.48 -19.35
CA THR A 188 -3.95 -18.69 -20.01
C THR A 188 -4.92 -19.29 -21.02
N SER A 189 -6.17 -18.81 -21.11
CA SER A 189 -7.14 -19.25 -22.12
C SER A 189 -6.97 -18.57 -23.48
N VAL A 190 -5.84 -17.89 -23.70
CA VAL A 190 -5.46 -17.31 -24.98
C VAL A 190 -4.25 -18.10 -25.51
N ASP A 191 -4.50 -19.38 -25.78
CA ASP A 191 -3.71 -20.20 -26.71
C ASP A 191 -4.65 -20.62 -27.85
#